data_AF-A0AAX1L7T4-F1
#
_entry.id   AF-A0AAX1L7T4-F1
#
_cell.length_a   1.000
_cell.length_b   1.000
_cell.length_c   1.000
_cell.angle_alpha   90.00
_cell.angle_beta   90.00
_cell.angle_gamma   90.00
#
_symmetry.space_group_name_H-M   'P 1'
#
loop_
_entity.id
_entity.type
_entity.pdbx_description
1 polymer ?
#
loop_
_entity_poly.entity_id
_entity_poly.type
_entity_poly.pdbx_seq_one_letter_code
_entity_poly.pdbx_strand_id
1 'polypeptide(L)'
;MKYTDFSDLMQANTALAEGSVDLNVDQHSAYTKVFNEEKGADLVTFTDIPTVPAGLYSERHASLDEVSDGQSVAIPIDASNLSRALNLLKDAG
;
A
#
# COMPACT_ATOMS: atom_id res chain seq x y z
N MET A 1 0.22 -25.46 -6.45
CA MET A 1 -0.12 -24.22 -5.72
C MET A 1 -1.62 -24.00 -5.81
N LYS A 2 -2.24 -23.61 -4.70
CA LYS A 2 -3.63 -23.14 -4.65
C LYS A 2 -3.58 -21.64 -4.49
N TYR A 3 -4.34 -20.91 -5.30
CA TYR A 3 -4.44 -19.46 -5.20
C TYR A 3 -5.70 -19.08 -4.41
N THR A 4 -5.61 -17.97 -3.71
CA THR A 4 -6.73 -17.35 -2.98
C THR A 4 -6.57 -15.86 -3.17
N ASP A 5 -7.59 -15.24 -3.77
CA ASP A 5 -7.58 -13.82 -4.08
C ASP A 5 -8.17 -13.04 -2.92
N PHE A 6 -7.53 -11.93 -2.59
CA PHE A 6 -7.99 -10.98 -1.59
C PHE A 6 -8.17 -9.62 -2.25
N SER A 7 -9.18 -8.86 -1.80
CA SER A 7 -9.45 -7.52 -2.31
C SER A 7 -8.63 -6.43 -1.61
N ASP A 8 -8.02 -6.74 -0.46
CA ASP A 8 -7.21 -5.80 0.31
C ASP A 8 -6.09 -6.48 1.12
N LEU A 9 -5.07 -5.68 1.44
CA LEU A 9 -3.86 -6.11 2.15
C LEU A 9 -4.13 -6.58 3.58
N MET A 10 -5.15 -6.02 4.24
CA MET A 10 -5.49 -6.35 5.63
C MET A 10 -6.01 -7.78 5.72
N GLN A 11 -6.90 -8.18 4.81
CA GLN A 11 -7.41 -9.53 4.71
C GLN A 11 -6.31 -10.53 4.35
N ALA A 12 -5.46 -10.20 3.37
CA ALA A 12 -4.36 -11.07 2.94
C ALA A 12 -3.36 -11.34 4.08
N ASN A 13 -3.03 -10.33 4.89
CA ASN A 13 -2.14 -10.51 6.04
C ASN A 13 -2.80 -11.21 7.21
N THR A 14 -4.09 -10.95 7.46
CA THR A 14 -4.84 -11.67 8.51
C THR A 14 -4.90 -13.16 8.18
N ALA A 15 -5.22 -13.52 6.93
CA ALA A 15 -5.24 -14.90 6.48
C ALA A 15 -3.88 -15.60 6.63
N LEU A 16 -2.77 -14.88 6.36
CA LEU A 16 -1.41 -15.41 6.57
C LEU A 16 -1.11 -15.59 8.07
N ALA A 17 -1.42 -14.60 8.90
CA ALA A 17 -1.19 -14.67 10.35
C ALA A 17 -2.01 -15.78 11.04
N GLU A 18 -3.21 -16.07 10.54
CA GLU A 18 -4.08 -17.13 11.02
C GLU A 18 -3.74 -18.52 10.43
N GLY A 19 -2.77 -18.60 9.51
CA GLY A 19 -2.36 -19.85 8.86
C GLY A 19 -3.35 -20.37 7.81
N SER A 20 -4.26 -19.53 7.32
CA SER A 20 -5.18 -19.87 6.22
C SER A 20 -4.48 -19.92 4.86
N VAL A 21 -3.36 -19.21 4.71
CA VAL A 21 -2.45 -19.28 3.56
C VAL A 21 -1.01 -19.37 4.06
N ASP A 22 -0.14 -20.03 3.30
CA ASP A 22 1.27 -20.24 3.68
C ASP A 22 2.19 -19.08 3.24
N LEU A 23 1.76 -18.29 2.25
CA LEU A 23 2.53 -17.21 1.63
C LEU A 23 1.58 -16.18 1.01
N ASN A 24 1.95 -14.90 1.07
CA ASN A 24 1.36 -13.86 0.22
C ASN A 24 2.45 -13.07 -0.52
N VAL A 25 2.07 -12.42 -1.62
CA VAL A 25 2.95 -11.60 -2.46
C VAL A 25 2.16 -10.36 -2.87
N ASP A 26 2.23 -9.30 -2.07
CA ASP A 26 1.34 -8.13 -2.24
C ASP A 26 1.90 -6.86 -1.58
N GLN A 27 2.45 -7.00 -0.38
CA GLN A 27 2.87 -5.90 0.48
C GLN A 27 4.34 -5.50 0.31
N HIS A 28 4.66 -4.27 0.74
CA HIS A 28 6.02 -3.81 0.99
C HIS A 28 6.35 -3.87 2.49
N SER A 29 7.64 -3.79 2.83
CA SER A 29 8.13 -3.97 4.21
C SER A 29 7.59 -2.96 5.22
N ALA A 30 7.32 -1.72 4.78
CA ALA A 30 6.73 -0.70 5.65
C ALA A 30 5.28 -1.07 6.06
N TYR A 31 4.49 -1.62 5.14
CA TYR A 31 3.15 -2.11 5.44
C TYR A 31 3.20 -3.28 6.43
N THR A 32 4.08 -4.26 6.20
CA THR A 32 4.25 -5.43 7.10
C THR A 32 4.62 -4.99 8.52
N LYS A 33 5.53 -4.02 8.66
CA LYS A 33 5.92 -3.47 9.97
C LYS A 33 4.73 -2.87 10.72
N VAL A 34 3.95 -2.02 10.05
CA VAL A 34 2.75 -1.41 10.65
C VAL A 34 1.72 -2.46 11.01
N PHE A 35 1.47 -3.43 10.12
CA PHE A 35 0.53 -4.51 10.39
C PHE A 35 0.92 -5.33 11.63
N ASN A 36 2.19 -5.73 11.75
CA ASN A 36 2.69 -6.45 12.92
C ASN A 36 2.52 -5.64 14.21
N GLU A 37 2.87 -4.34 14.17
CA GLU A 37 2.70 -3.43 15.31
C GLU A 37 1.23 -3.28 15.74
N GLU A 38 0.31 -3.12 14.79
CA GLU A 38 -1.11 -2.88 15.08
C GLU A 38 -1.90 -4.16 15.43
N LYS A 39 -1.52 -5.30 14.86
CA LYS A 39 -2.24 -6.58 15.01
C LYS A 39 -1.58 -7.56 15.97
N GLY A 40 -0.38 -7.25 16.47
CA GLY A 40 0.38 -8.18 17.29
C GLY A 40 0.77 -9.45 16.52
N ALA A 41 0.97 -9.33 15.21
CA ALA A 41 1.41 -10.41 14.34
C ALA A 41 2.94 -10.46 14.25
N ASP A 42 3.47 -11.56 13.73
CA ASP A 42 4.91 -11.78 13.51
C ASP A 42 5.17 -12.23 12.07
N LEU A 43 4.64 -11.46 11.12
CA LEU A 43 4.87 -11.73 9.70
C LEU A 43 6.31 -11.36 9.33
N VAL A 44 6.97 -12.26 8.59
CA VAL A 44 8.37 -12.10 8.16
C VAL A 44 8.49 -12.08 6.64
N THR A 45 9.45 -11.31 6.13
CA THR A 45 9.78 -11.30 4.71
C THR A 45 10.65 -12.50 4.36
N PHE A 46 10.21 -13.32 3.40
CA PHE A 46 11.02 -14.44 2.90
C PHE A 46 12.07 -13.99 1.87
N THR A 47 11.66 -13.15 0.92
CA THR A 47 12.54 -12.56 -0.09
C THR A 47 11.96 -11.23 -0.56
N ASP A 48 12.83 -10.30 -0.92
CA ASP A 48 12.41 -9.09 -1.61
C ASP A 48 12.08 -9.39 -3.07
N ILE A 49 11.08 -8.67 -3.59
CA ILE A 49 10.70 -8.65 -5.00
C ILE A 49 10.58 -7.18 -5.46
N PRO A 50 10.61 -6.91 -6.78
CA PRO A 50 10.41 -5.55 -7.28
C PRO A 50 9.10 -4.94 -6.79
N THR A 51 9.17 -3.71 -6.27
CA THR A 51 7.99 -2.94 -5.87
C THR A 51 7.42 -2.17 -7.07
N VAL A 52 6.10 -1.95 -7.06
CA VAL A 52 5.43 -1.14 -8.07
C VAL A 52 5.62 0.35 -7.73
N PRO A 53 6.06 1.18 -8.71
CA PRO A 53 6.14 2.63 -8.52
C PRO A 53 4.80 3.24 -8.09
N ALA A 54 4.84 4.17 -7.13
CA ALA A 54 3.69 5.02 -6.83
C ALA A 54 3.57 6.14 -7.88
N GLY A 55 2.34 6.57 -8.18
CA GLY A 55 2.08 7.62 -9.15
C GLY A 55 0.85 8.45 -8.78
N LEU A 56 0.80 9.66 -9.34
CA LEU A 56 -0.39 10.51 -9.33
C LEU A 56 -1.16 10.27 -10.62
N TYR A 57 -2.48 10.13 -10.51
CA TYR A 57 -3.37 9.86 -11.63
C TYR A 57 -4.57 10.81 -11.56
N SER A 58 -5.07 11.22 -12.72
CA SER A 58 -6.23 12.11 -12.82
C SER A 58 -7.04 11.78 -14.06
N GLU A 59 -8.37 11.83 -13.92
CA GLU A 59 -9.30 11.81 -15.05
C GLU A 59 -9.64 13.22 -15.55
N ARG A 60 -9.25 14.26 -14.79
CA ARG A 60 -9.66 15.66 -15.03
C ARG A 60 -8.53 16.56 -15.50
N HIS A 61 -7.30 16.17 -15.22
CA HIS A 61 -6.10 16.97 -15.48
C HIS A 61 -5.08 16.11 -16.23
N ALA A 62 -4.49 16.64 -17.29
CA ALA A 62 -3.47 15.92 -18.07
C ALA A 62 -2.06 16.14 -17.51
N SER A 63 -1.87 17.15 -16.66
CA SER A 63 -0.59 17.53 -16.08
C SER A 63 -0.75 18.17 -14.70
N LEU A 64 0.33 18.25 -13.94
CA LEU A 64 0.35 18.93 -12.63
C LEU A 64 0.14 20.44 -12.76
N ASP A 65 0.53 21.05 -13.87
CA ASP A 65 0.36 22.50 -14.12
C ASP A 65 -1.11 22.93 -14.24
N GLU A 66 -2.03 21.98 -14.43
CA GLU A 66 -3.49 22.23 -14.47
C GLU A 66 -4.14 22.19 -13.08
N VAL A 67 -3.39 21.82 -12.04
CA VAL A 67 -3.87 21.76 -10.66
C VAL A 67 -3.88 23.17 -10.06
N SER A 68 -5.00 23.53 -9.44
CA SER A 68 -5.21 24.83 -8.81
C SER A 68 -5.59 24.69 -7.34
N ASP A 69 -5.42 25.78 -6.59
CA ASP A 69 -5.89 25.85 -5.19
C ASP A 69 -7.35 25.42 -5.05
N GLY A 70 -7.64 24.72 -3.94
CA GLY A 70 -8.97 24.21 -3.63
C GLY A 70 -9.34 22.89 -4.32
N GLN A 71 -8.46 22.32 -5.14
CA GLN A 71 -8.63 20.96 -5.65
C GLN A 71 -8.40 19.90 -4.56
N SER A 72 -8.90 18.70 -4.79
CA SER A 72 -8.83 17.58 -3.85
C SER A 72 -8.09 16.40 -4.47
N VAL A 73 -7.29 15.73 -3.66
CA VAL A 73 -6.59 14.50 -4.02
C VAL A 73 -7.04 13.38 -3.09
N ALA A 74 -7.43 12.24 -3.66
CA ALA A 74 -7.67 11.03 -2.90
C ALA A 74 -6.34 10.37 -2.53
N ILE A 75 -6.17 10.00 -1.26
CA ILE A 75 -4.96 9.37 -0.74
C ILE A 75 -5.30 8.06 -0.02
N PRO A 76 -4.35 7.11 0.10
CA PRO A 76 -4.55 5.88 0.88
C PRO A 76 -4.82 6.18 2.35
N ILE A 77 -5.57 5.29 3.01
CA ILE A 77 -5.97 5.46 4.42
C ILE A 77 -5.08 4.68 5.41
N ASP A 78 -4.32 3.67 4.96
CA ASP A 78 -3.38 2.97 5.83
C ASP A 78 -2.12 3.80 6.06
N ALA A 79 -1.54 3.73 7.25
CA ALA A 79 -0.46 4.63 7.68
C ALA A 79 0.76 4.60 6.74
N SER A 80 1.13 3.41 6.25
CA SER A 80 2.32 3.23 5.42
C SER A 80 2.15 3.84 4.02
N ASN A 81 1.02 3.59 3.35
CA ASN A 81 0.75 4.13 2.03
C ASN A 81 0.30 5.60 2.09
N LEU A 82 -0.34 6.03 3.18
CA LEU A 82 -0.61 7.44 3.45
C LEU A 82 0.70 8.23 3.50
N SER A 83 1.68 7.76 4.28
CA SER A 83 3.01 8.38 4.34
C SER A 83 3.68 8.42 2.97
N ARG A 84 3.62 7.33 2.20
CA ARG A 84 4.14 7.27 0.82
C ARG A 84 3.46 8.29 -0.09
N ALA A 85 2.13 8.43 -0.01
CA ALA A 85 1.37 9.38 -0.82
C ALA A 85 1.67 10.84 -0.44
N LEU A 86 1.79 11.16 0.85
CA LEU A 86 2.13 12.51 1.29
C LEU A 86 3.54 12.93 0.85
N ASN A 87 4.51 12.01 0.86
CA ASN A 87 5.84 12.27 0.32
C ASN A 87 5.79 12.48 -1.20
N LEU A 88 5.03 11.66 -1.93
CA LEU A 88 4.85 11.83 -3.37
C LEU A 88 4.22 13.20 -3.71
N LEU A 89 3.22 13.63 -2.95
CA LEU A 89 2.59 14.93 -3.13
C LEU A 89 3.57 16.07 -2.84
N LYS A 90 4.33 15.98 -1.75
CA LYS A 90 5.37 16.95 -1.41
C LYS A 90 6.43 17.07 -2.52
N ASP A 91 6.85 15.95 -3.11
CA ASP A 91 7.84 15.94 -4.18
C ASP A 91 7.29 16.48 -5.50
N ALA A 92 5.96 16.46 -5.68
CA ALA A 92 5.27 16.97 -6.86
C ALA A 92 5.12 18.50 -6.88
N GLY A 93 5.24 19.17 -5.73
CA GLY A 93 5.14 20.63 -5.59
C GLY A 93 4.13 21.06 -4.53
#